data_AF-A0A126QN08-F1
#
_entry.id   AF-A0A126QN08-F1
#
_cell.length_a   1.000
_cell.length_b   1.000
_cell.length_c   1.000
_cell.angle_alpha   90.00
_cell.angle_beta   90.00
_cell.angle_gamma   90.00
#
_symmetry.space_group_name_H-M   'P 1'
#
loop_
_entity.id
_entity.type
_entity.pdbx_description
1 polymer ?
#
loop_
_entity_poly.entity_id
_entity_poly.type
_entity_poly.pdbx_seq_one_letter_code
_entity_poly.pdbx_strand_id
1 'polypeptide(L)'
;MDQIERIRKRQLKFALGVGIPYFAFVIGTFLLVYLAGAAVSKVSILGFPLHYWLVAIAIYPITWGLFIWYVNKANTIEDEIAEAVEGE
;
A
#
# COMPACT_ATOMS: atom_id res chain seq x y z
N MET A 1 -15.68 -27.36 -4.97
CA MET A 1 -15.15 -26.01 -5.24
C MET A 1 -13.78 -26.19 -5.83
N ASP A 2 -13.54 -25.68 -7.04
CA ASP A 2 -12.28 -25.81 -7.74
C ASP A 2 -11.13 -25.26 -6.87
N GLN A 3 -10.02 -25.99 -6.74
CA GLN A 3 -8.86 -25.53 -5.94
C GLN A 3 -8.43 -24.10 -6.36
N ILE A 4 -8.46 -23.86 -7.67
CA ILE A 4 -8.15 -22.58 -8.32
C ILE A 4 -9.05 -21.44 -7.82
N GLU A 5 -10.36 -21.68 -7.68
CA GLU A 5 -11.29 -20.65 -7.22
C GLU A 5 -11.01 -20.24 -5.76
N ARG A 6 -10.67 -21.23 -4.93
CA ARG A 6 -10.32 -21.01 -3.53
C ARG A 6 -9.06 -20.15 -3.38
N ILE A 7 -8.09 -20.35 -4.26
CA ILE A 7 -6.84 -19.60 -4.23
C ILE A 7 -7.03 -18.18 -4.79
N ARG A 8 -7.76 -18.00 -5.89
CA ARG A 8 -8.12 -16.66 -6.40
C ARG A 8 -8.83 -15.82 -5.35
N LYS A 9 -9.76 -16.41 -4.58
CA LYS A 9 -10.43 -15.73 -3.46
C LYS A 9 -9.45 -15.32 -2.36
N ARG A 10 -8.40 -16.13 -2.10
CA ARG A 10 -7.35 -15.81 -1.13
C ARG A 10 -6.45 -14.66 -1.60
N GLN A 11 -6.03 -14.67 -2.87
CA GLN A 11 -5.30 -13.55 -3.48
C GLN A 11 -6.12 -12.26 -3.46
N LEU A 12 -7.40 -12.31 -3.85
CA LEU A 12 -8.29 -11.15 -3.82
C LEU A 12 -8.47 -10.60 -2.41
N LYS A 13 -8.71 -11.47 -1.42
CA LYS A 13 -8.87 -11.07 -0.02
C LYS A 13 -7.58 -10.44 0.52
N PHE A 14 -6.42 -10.96 0.15
CA PHE A 14 -5.13 -10.39 0.51
C PHE A 14 -4.94 -9.00 -0.14
N ALA A 15 -5.18 -8.88 -1.44
CA ALA A 15 -5.09 -7.61 -2.16
C ALA A 15 -6.02 -6.53 -1.58
N LEU A 16 -7.29 -6.88 -1.29
CA LEU A 16 -8.24 -5.96 -0.67
C LEU A 16 -7.85 -5.62 0.77
N GLY A 17 -7.39 -6.60 1.55
CA GLY A 17 -6.98 -6.43 2.94
C GLY A 17 -5.76 -5.51 3.11
N VAL A 18 -4.89 -5.43 2.11
CA VAL A 18 -3.71 -4.55 2.13
C VAL A 18 -4.00 -3.22 1.42
N GLY A 19 -4.69 -3.28 0.27
CA GLY A 19 -4.98 -2.12 -0.56
C GLY A 19 -5.93 -1.14 0.12
N ILE A 20 -7.04 -1.60 0.71
CA ILE A 20 -8.05 -0.72 1.32
C ILE A 20 -7.44 0.12 2.47
N PRO A 21 -6.74 -0.47 3.46
CA PRO A 21 -6.10 0.32 4.51
C PRO A 21 -5.04 1.29 3.98
N TYR A 22 -4.27 0.88 2.98
CA TYR A 22 -3.25 1.75 2.38
C TYR A 22 -3.88 2.95 1.66
N PHE A 23 -4.92 2.74 0.84
CA PHE A 23 -5.64 3.84 0.19
C PHE A 23 -6.29 4.77 1.22
N ALA A 24 -6.90 4.23 2.27
CA ALA A 24 -7.47 5.03 3.35
C ALA A 24 -6.39 5.87 4.06
N PHE A 25 -5.21 5.30 4.32
CA PHE A 25 -4.08 6.01 4.90
C PHE A 25 -3.58 7.17 4.01
N VAL A 26 -3.42 6.93 2.70
CA VAL A 26 -2.97 7.95 1.75
C VAL A 26 -4.00 9.08 1.66
N ILE A 27 -5.28 8.75 1.47
CA ILE A 27 -6.37 9.74 1.40
C ILE A 27 -6.45 10.54 2.71
N GLY A 28 -6.38 9.87 3.86
CA GLY A 28 -6.40 10.51 5.17
C GLY A 28 -5.23 11.48 5.36
N THR A 29 -4.03 11.12 4.91
CA THR A 29 -2.85 11.99 4.99
C THR A 29 -3.00 13.22 4.09
N PHE A 30 -3.50 13.05 2.86
CA PHE A 30 -3.81 14.17 1.97
C PHE A 30 -4.87 15.12 2.55
N LEU A 31 -5.94 14.57 3.13
CA LEU A 31 -6.99 15.35 3.79
C LEU A 31 -6.43 16.11 5.00
N LEU A 32 -5.59 15.49 5.82
CA LEU A 32 -4.96 16.13 6.98
C LEU A 32 -4.12 17.32 6.55
N VAL A 33 -3.27 17.13 5.53
CA VAL A 33 -2.44 18.19 4.95
C VAL A 33 -3.28 19.32 4.36
N TYR A 34 -4.35 18.97 3.63
CA TYR A 34 -5.24 19.94 3.01
C TYR A 34 -6.00 20.79 4.05
N LEU A 35 -6.53 20.15 5.09
CA LEU A 35 -7.24 20.83 6.18
C LEU A 35 -6.30 21.66 7.08
N ALA A 36 -5.03 21.28 7.20
CA ALA A 36 -4.00 22.07 7.90
C ALA A 36 -3.55 23.33 7.13
N GLY A 37 -4.20 23.63 6.00
CA GLY A 37 -3.84 24.52 4.88
C GLY A 37 -3.49 25.98 5.17
N ALA A 38 -3.42 26.43 6.43
CA ALA A 38 -2.90 27.76 6.79
C ALA A 38 -1.58 27.72 7.60
N ALA A 39 -1.34 26.65 8.36
CA ALA A 39 -0.16 26.52 9.22
C ALA A 39 1.01 25.85 8.50
N VAL A 40 0.73 24.83 7.67
CA VAL A 40 1.74 24.01 6.99
C VAL A 40 2.14 24.61 5.63
N SER A 41 1.23 25.30 4.96
CA SER A 41 1.45 25.91 3.64
C SER A 41 2.40 27.12 3.64
N LYS A 42 2.54 27.80 4.79
CA LYS A 42 3.41 28.98 4.93
C LYS A 42 4.88 28.64 5.20
N VAL A 43 5.16 27.40 5.61
CA VAL A 43 6.51 26.95 5.90
C VAL A 43 7.09 26.34 4.62
N SER A 44 8.16 26.93 4.11
CA SER A 44 8.92 26.41 2.99
C SER A 44 10.30 25.94 3.47
N ILE A 45 10.68 24.74 3.05
CA ILE A 45 12.00 24.15 3.29
C ILE A 45 12.66 23.96 1.93
N LEU A 46 13.83 24.56 1.73
CA LEU A 46 14.59 24.51 0.47
C LEU A 46 13.76 24.96 -0.76
N GLY A 47 12.86 25.92 -0.58
CA GLY A 47 11.97 26.42 -1.64
C GLY A 47 10.75 25.55 -1.92
N PHE A 48 10.60 24.42 -1.24
CA PHE A 48 9.41 23.55 -1.34
C PHE A 48 8.50 23.71 -0.12
N PRO A 49 7.17 23.74 -0.30
CA PRO A 49 6.24 23.74 0.81
C PRO A 49 6.41 22.51 1.71
N LEU A 50 6.26 22.70 3.02
CA LEU A 50 6.43 21.65 4.04
C LEU A 50 5.60 20.38 3.78
N HIS A 51 4.43 20.52 3.14
CA HIS A 51 3.59 19.38 2.82
C HIS A 51 4.23 18.39 1.82
N TYR A 52 5.06 18.87 0.89
CA TYR A 52 5.80 17.99 -0.02
C TYR A 52 6.80 17.13 0.75
N TRP A 53 7.47 17.71 1.73
CA TRP A 53 8.40 17.00 2.61
C TRP A 53 7.69 15.99 3.50
N LEU A 54 6.53 16.34 4.05
CA LEU A 54 5.67 15.42 4.79
C LEU A 54 5.29 14.20 3.95
N VAL A 55 4.85 14.39 2.71
CA VAL A 55 4.55 13.28 1.81
C VAL A 55 5.81 12.48 1.47
N ALA A 56 6.91 13.15 1.14
CA ALA A 56 8.17 12.51 0.74
C ALA A 56 8.81 11.66 1.85
N ILE A 57 8.69 12.07 3.11
CA ILE A 57 9.33 11.36 4.25
C ILE A 57 8.33 10.42 4.92
N ALA A 58 7.06 10.80 5.04
CA ALA A 58 6.08 9.96 5.73
C ALA A 58 5.44 8.93 4.79
N ILE A 59 5.04 9.32 3.58
CA ILE A 59 4.28 8.41 2.70
C ILE A 59 5.20 7.51 1.89
N TYR A 60 6.24 8.05 1.26
CA TYR A 60 7.09 7.28 0.33
C TYR A 60 7.80 6.09 0.98
N PRO A 61 8.51 6.23 2.11
CA PRO A 61 9.20 5.10 2.74
C PRO A 61 8.23 4.02 3.22
N ILE A 62 7.08 4.42 3.78
CA ILE A 62 6.01 3.49 4.16
C ILE A 62 5.50 2.75 2.93
N THR A 63 5.22 3.48 1.85
CA THR A 63 4.74 2.89 0.59
C THR A 63 5.74 1.89 0.03
N TRP A 64 7.03 2.24 0.00
CA TRP A 64 8.10 1.34 -0.46
C TRP A 64 8.18 0.07 0.37
N GLY A 65 8.23 0.19 1.70
CA GLY A 65 8.29 -0.98 2.58
C GLY A 65 7.06 -1.88 2.44
N LEU A 66 5.88 -1.28 2.34
CA LEU A 66 4.62 -1.99 2.18
C LEU A 66 4.53 -2.67 0.81
N PHE A 67 5.06 -2.04 -0.24
CA PHE A 67 5.13 -2.61 -1.59
C PHE A 67 6.09 -3.80 -1.66
N ILE A 68 7.30 -3.68 -1.10
CA ILE A 68 8.26 -4.78 -1.02
C ILE A 68 7.64 -5.97 -0.27
N TRP A 69 7.03 -5.70 0.88
CA TRP A 69 6.36 -6.74 1.67
C TRP A 69 5.18 -7.39 0.91
N TYR A 70 4.35 -6.58 0.27
CA TYR A 70 3.19 -7.04 -0.49
C TYR A 70 3.59 -7.94 -1.67
N VAL A 71 4.59 -7.52 -2.46
CA VAL A 71 5.09 -8.31 -3.61
C VAL A 71 5.68 -9.63 -3.14
N ASN A 72 6.52 -9.60 -2.10
CA ASN A 72 7.07 -10.84 -1.54
C ASN A 72 5.97 -11.79 -1.08
N LYS A 73 4.93 -11.28 -0.43
CA LYS A 73 3.80 -12.12 0.00
C LYS A 73 2.94 -12.63 -1.15
N ALA A 74 2.75 -11.83 -2.19
CA ALA A 74 2.02 -12.24 -3.39
C ALA A 74 2.75 -13.39 -4.10
N ASN A 75 4.07 -13.29 -4.25
CA ASN A 75 4.90 -14.36 -4.84
C ASN A 75 4.78 -15.67 -4.05
N THR A 76 4.85 -15.63 -2.71
CA THR A 76 4.65 -16.84 -1.90
C THR A 76 3.29 -17.50 -2.13
N ILE A 77 2.24 -16.70 -2.35
CA ILE A 77 0.90 -17.25 -2.63
C ILE A 77 0.86 -17.88 -4.03
N GLU A 78 1.60 -17.34 -5.00
CA GLU A 78 1.74 -17.96 -6.33
C GLU A 78 2.55 -19.26 -6.28
N ASP A 79 3.62 -19.31 -5.49
CA ASP A 79 4.40 -20.55 -5.28
C ASP A 79 3.53 -21.64 -4.64
N GLU A 80 2.71 -21.29 -3.63
CA GLU A 80 1.71 -22.20 -3.03
C GLU A 80 0.68 -22.74 -4.05
N ILE A 81 0.37 -21.96 -5.11
CA ILE A 81 -0.52 -22.42 -6.19
C ILE A 81 0.21 -23.42 -7.07
N ALA A 82 1.43 -23.11 -7.50
CA ALA A 82 2.21 -23.94 -8.41
C ALA A 82 2.43 -25.34 -7.82
N GLU A 83 2.81 -25.42 -6.54
CA GLU A 83 3.04 -26.68 -5.84
C GLU A 83 1.75 -27.52 -5.72
N ALA A 84 0.60 -26.88 -5.51
CA ALA A 84 -0.69 -27.57 -5.44
C ALA A 84 -1.17 -28.12 -6.80
N VAL A 85 -0.75 -27.50 -7.90
CA VAL A 85 -1.12 -27.90 -9.27
C VAL A 85 -0.17 -28.97 -9.83
N GLU A 86 1.11 -28.94 -9.48
CA GLU A 86 2.10 -29.95 -9.92
C GLU A 86 2.05 -31.26 -9.12
N GLY A 87 1.41 -31.25 -7.94
CA GLY A 87 1.26 -32.42 -7.07
C GLY A 87 0.02 -33.30 -7.35
N GLU A 88 -0.85 -32.91 -8.29
CA GLU A 88 -1.97 -33.71 -8.84
C GLU A 88 -1.58 -34.38 -10.17
#